data_AF-A0A3M0B6T7-F1
#
_entry.id   AF-A0A3M0B6T7-F1
#
_cell.length_a   1.000
_cell.length_b   1.000
_cell.length_c   1.000
_cell.angle_alpha   90.00
_cell.angle_beta   90.00
_cell.angle_gamma   90.00
#
_symmetry.space_group_name_H-M   'P 1'
#
loop_
_entity.id
_entity.type
_entity.pdbx_description
1 polymer ?
#
loop_
_entity_poly.entity_id
_entity_poly.type
_entity_poly.pdbx_seq_one_letter_code
_entity_poly.pdbx_strand_id
1 'polypeptide(L)'
;MNEQEYLQEIEKYYLSLKGSLTFLSPNESNLILKWYKENRDLKLIKKLIKEEIAKLPERKKKYFSLLSVEKRLSEKKEKAKKDKAKQKKVSIWEKVVKAKNLPEELLKVPDDYKGDINLYQEKNIISYIWKNMSLEEKEKLKKEAILELRNYDFLPDDIKSTIKAIIYNKIKESLLNV
;
A
#
# COMPACT_ATOMS: atom_id res chain seq x y z
N MET A 1 -21.15 -18.52 -24.42
CA MET A 1 -21.99 -18.70 -23.23
C MET A 1 -22.66 -17.38 -22.95
N ASN A 2 -23.99 -17.35 -22.95
CA ASN A 2 -24.76 -16.14 -22.69
C ASN A 2 -24.87 -15.85 -21.18
N GLU A 3 -25.41 -14.70 -20.81
CA GLU A 3 -25.53 -14.24 -19.41
C GLU A 3 -26.35 -15.21 -18.54
N GLN A 4 -27.44 -15.74 -19.09
CA GLN A 4 -28.33 -16.67 -18.39
C GLN A 4 -27.67 -18.03 -18.16
N GLU A 5 -26.96 -18.55 -19.16
CA GLU A 5 -26.17 -19.79 -19.05
C GLU A 5 -25.07 -19.64 -18.00
N TYR A 6 -24.36 -18.51 -17.98
CA TYR A 6 -23.32 -18.24 -16.99
C TYR A 6 -23.88 -18.24 -15.56
N LEU A 7 -25.03 -17.59 -15.37
CA LEU A 7 -25.71 -17.52 -14.08
C LEU A 7 -26.18 -18.90 -13.61
N GLN A 8 -26.90 -19.64 -14.46
CA GLN A 8 -27.40 -20.97 -14.14
C GLN A 8 -26.27 -21.95 -13.83
N GLU A 9 -25.16 -21.87 -14.56
CA GLU A 9 -24.02 -22.76 -14.40
C GLU A 9 -23.28 -22.53 -13.06
N ILE A 10 -23.19 -21.27 -12.61
CA ILE A 10 -22.65 -20.95 -11.28
C ILE A 10 -23.65 -21.29 -10.19
N GLU A 11 -24.94 -21.00 -10.40
CA GLU A 11 -26.00 -21.33 -9.45
C GLU A 11 -26.04 -22.82 -9.15
N LYS A 12 -26.16 -23.68 -10.18
CA LYS A 12 -26.17 -25.14 -10.03
C LYS A 12 -24.94 -25.62 -9.28
N TYR A 13 -23.77 -25.11 -9.65
CA TYR A 13 -22.51 -25.48 -9.01
C TYR A 13 -22.47 -25.06 -7.53
N TYR A 14 -22.82 -23.81 -7.22
CA TYR A 14 -22.86 -23.28 -5.86
C TYR A 14 -23.84 -24.06 -4.97
N LEU A 15 -25.05 -24.34 -5.45
CA LEU A 15 -26.07 -25.09 -4.70
C LEU A 15 -25.65 -26.53 -4.44
N SER A 16 -25.02 -27.19 -5.42
CA SER A 16 -24.50 -28.55 -5.25
C SER A 16 -23.47 -28.67 -4.12
N LEU A 17 -22.68 -27.61 -3.88
CA LEU A 17 -21.67 -27.57 -2.82
C LEU A 17 -22.23 -27.15 -1.46
N LYS A 18 -23.29 -26.34 -1.46
CA LYS A 18 -23.95 -25.85 -0.24
C LYS A 18 -24.81 -26.91 0.44
N GLY A 19 -25.28 -27.90 -0.33
CA GLY A 19 -26.15 -28.96 0.18
C GLY A 19 -27.52 -28.45 0.66
N SER A 20 -27.99 -27.33 0.08
CA SER A 20 -29.25 -26.69 0.42
C SER A 20 -30.08 -26.46 -0.84
N LEU A 21 -31.39 -26.74 -0.76
CA LEU A 21 -32.38 -26.47 -1.82
C LEU A 21 -32.83 -25.00 -1.84
N THR A 22 -32.07 -24.08 -1.24
CA THR A 22 -32.42 -22.66 -1.20
C THR A 22 -31.99 -21.98 -2.50
N PHE A 23 -32.87 -21.15 -3.06
CA PHE A 23 -32.53 -20.31 -4.22
C PHE A 23 -31.43 -19.30 -3.88
N LEU A 24 -30.71 -18.83 -4.90
CA LEU A 24 -29.80 -17.69 -4.74
C LEU A 24 -30.57 -16.47 -4.25
N SER A 25 -29.99 -15.75 -3.29
CA SER A 25 -30.51 -14.44 -2.93
C SER A 25 -30.33 -13.44 -4.09
N PRO A 26 -31.19 -12.40 -4.22
CA PRO A 26 -31.03 -11.38 -5.25
C PRO A 26 -29.62 -10.75 -5.28
N ASN A 27 -29.01 -10.58 -4.10
CA ASN A 27 -27.65 -10.07 -3.97
C ASN A 27 -26.61 -11.00 -4.59
N GLU A 28 -26.77 -12.32 -4.42
CA GLU A 28 -25.86 -13.31 -5.00
C GLU A 28 -26.04 -13.44 -6.51
N SER A 29 -27.27 -13.38 -7.01
CA SER A 29 -27.54 -13.30 -8.45
C SER A 29 -26.88 -12.06 -9.06
N ASN A 30 -27.02 -10.89 -8.42
CA ASN A 30 -26.38 -9.66 -8.86
C ASN A 30 -24.84 -9.76 -8.86
N LEU A 31 -24.23 -10.46 -7.90
CA LEU A 31 -22.78 -10.71 -7.89
C LEU A 31 -22.35 -11.57 -9.07
N ILE A 32 -23.10 -12.62 -9.40
CA ILE A 32 -22.80 -13.48 -10.53
C ILE A 32 -22.89 -12.71 -11.85
N LEU A 33 -23.95 -11.89 -12.01
CA LEU A 33 -24.11 -11.00 -13.16
C LEU A 33 -22.97 -9.98 -13.26
N LYS A 34 -22.52 -9.44 -12.12
CA LYS A 34 -21.33 -8.58 -12.07
C LYS A 34 -20.08 -9.31 -12.57
N TRP A 35 -19.86 -10.55 -12.16
CA TRP A 35 -18.71 -11.34 -12.64
C TRP A 35 -18.76 -11.61 -14.14
N TYR A 36 -19.96 -11.87 -14.68
CA TYR A 36 -20.16 -11.99 -16.13
C TYR A 36 -19.81 -10.69 -16.85
N LYS A 37 -20.32 -9.54 -16.39
CA LYS A 37 -20.01 -8.21 -16.95
C LYS A 37 -18.53 -7.85 -16.86
N GLU A 38 -17.83 -8.33 -15.82
CA GLU A 38 -16.38 -8.18 -15.67
C GLU A 38 -15.56 -9.19 -16.51
N ASN A 39 -16.22 -10.01 -17.35
CA ASN A 39 -15.64 -11.05 -18.17
C ASN A 39 -14.74 -12.02 -17.36
N ARG A 40 -15.20 -12.40 -16.17
CA ARG A 40 -14.48 -13.35 -15.30
C ARG A 40 -14.62 -14.76 -15.86
N ASP A 41 -13.51 -15.49 -15.87
CA ASP A 41 -13.51 -16.88 -16.29
C ASP A 41 -14.34 -17.77 -15.35
N LEU A 42 -15.26 -18.53 -15.92
CA LEU A 42 -16.14 -19.45 -15.20
C LEU A 42 -15.34 -20.47 -14.39
N LYS A 43 -14.25 -21.03 -14.95
CA LYS A 43 -13.43 -22.03 -14.27
C LYS A 43 -12.78 -21.44 -13.03
N LEU A 44 -12.26 -20.21 -13.14
CA LEU A 44 -11.73 -19.46 -12.01
C LEU A 44 -12.76 -19.27 -10.90
N ILE A 45 -13.98 -18.84 -11.23
CA ILE A 45 -15.05 -18.61 -10.24
C ILE A 45 -15.43 -19.91 -9.53
N LYS A 46 -15.67 -21.00 -10.28
CA LYS A 46 -15.97 -22.32 -9.70
C LYS A 46 -14.86 -22.79 -8.75
N LYS A 47 -13.60 -22.64 -9.16
CA LYS A 47 -12.45 -22.96 -8.31
C LYS A 47 -12.46 -22.17 -6.99
N LEU A 48 -12.70 -20.87 -7.05
CA LEU A 48 -12.74 -20.02 -5.85
C LEU A 48 -13.91 -20.38 -4.93
N ILE A 49 -15.09 -20.65 -5.47
CA ILE A 49 -16.25 -21.12 -4.69
C ILE A 49 -15.87 -22.40 -3.92
N LYS A 50 -15.29 -23.38 -4.61
CA LYS A 50 -14.87 -24.65 -4.01
C LYS A 50 -13.85 -24.45 -2.88
N GLU A 51 -12.84 -23.61 -3.12
CA GLU A 51 -11.79 -23.33 -2.13
C GLU A 51 -12.34 -22.61 -0.89
N GLU A 52 -13.25 -21.64 -1.05
CA GLU A 52 -13.81 -20.91 0.09
C GLU A 52 -14.80 -21.77 0.89
N ILE A 53 -15.63 -22.59 0.22
CA ILE A 53 -16.53 -23.54 0.92
C ILE A 53 -15.74 -24.60 1.69
N ALA A 54 -14.63 -25.10 1.13
CA ALA A 54 -13.82 -26.15 1.77
C ALA A 54 -13.18 -25.70 3.11
N LYS A 55 -13.01 -24.39 3.33
CA LYS A 55 -12.52 -23.85 4.61
C LYS A 55 -13.55 -23.95 5.74
N LEU A 56 -14.83 -24.16 5.40
CA LEU A 56 -15.91 -24.20 6.37
C LEU A 56 -16.17 -25.65 6.83
N PRO A 57 -16.42 -25.86 8.13
CA PRO A 57 -16.92 -27.13 8.64
C PRO A 57 -18.23 -27.54 7.94
N GLU A 58 -18.47 -28.85 7.74
CA GLU A 58 -19.66 -29.42 7.08
C GLU A 58 -20.98 -28.72 7.46
N ARG A 59 -21.21 -28.55 8.77
CA ARG A 59 -22.43 -27.95 9.35
C ARG A 59 -22.61 -26.46 8.98
N LYS A 60 -21.53 -25.77 8.62
CA LYS A 60 -21.50 -24.34 8.28
C LYS A 60 -21.53 -24.07 6.77
N LYS A 61 -21.30 -25.08 5.92
CA LYS A 61 -21.31 -24.93 4.45
C LYS A 61 -22.63 -24.36 3.94
N LYS A 62 -23.77 -24.71 4.57
CA LYS A 62 -25.10 -24.16 4.25
C LYS A 62 -25.27 -22.65 4.48
N TYR A 63 -24.38 -22.01 5.24
CA TYR A 63 -24.39 -20.56 5.47
C TYR A 63 -23.37 -19.80 4.62
N PHE A 64 -22.67 -20.51 3.72
CA PHE A 64 -21.70 -19.90 2.84
C PHE A 64 -22.37 -18.87 1.91
N SER A 65 -21.71 -17.72 1.70
CA SER A 65 -22.17 -16.65 0.82
C SER A 65 -21.13 -16.34 -0.25
N LEU A 66 -21.59 -16.08 -1.48
CA LEU A 66 -20.75 -15.66 -2.61
C LEU A 66 -20.04 -14.32 -2.39
N LEU A 67 -20.45 -13.52 -1.39
CA LEU A 67 -19.74 -12.30 -0.98
C LEU A 67 -18.28 -12.56 -0.60
N SER A 68 -17.98 -13.72 -0.01
CA SER A 68 -16.61 -14.11 0.35
C SER A 68 -15.72 -14.31 -0.88
N VAL A 69 -16.29 -14.82 -1.97
CA VAL A 69 -15.62 -15.00 -3.26
C VAL A 69 -15.35 -13.65 -3.91
N GLU A 70 -16.32 -12.73 -3.85
CA GLU A 70 -16.16 -11.36 -4.34
C GLU A 70 -15.02 -10.64 -3.62
N LYS A 71 -14.95 -10.76 -2.29
CA LYS A 71 -13.86 -10.19 -1.50
C LYS A 71 -12.48 -10.71 -1.94
N ARG A 72 -12.36 -12.00 -2.24
CA ARG A 72 -11.10 -12.58 -2.73
C ARG A 72 -10.77 -12.15 -4.17
N LEU A 73 -11.79 -11.92 -5.00
CA LEU A 73 -11.63 -11.38 -6.35
C LEU A 73 -11.20 -9.90 -6.37
N SER A 74 -11.67 -9.11 -5.39
CA SER A 74 -11.27 -7.71 -5.22
C SER A 74 -9.87 -7.57 -4.60
N GLU A 75 -9.51 -8.41 -3.63
CA GLU A 75 -8.16 -8.44 -3.03
C GLU A 75 -7.06 -8.78 -4.06
N LYS A 76 -7.35 -9.64 -5.06
CA LYS A 76 -6.44 -9.89 -6.18
C LYS A 76 -6.30 -8.69 -7.13
N LYS A 77 -7.35 -7.87 -7.29
CA LYS A 77 -7.28 -6.58 -8.03
C LYS A 77 -6.48 -5.53 -7.26
N GLU A 78 -6.52 -5.51 -5.93
CA GLU A 78 -5.72 -4.59 -5.11
C GLU A 78 -4.23 -4.94 -5.07
N LYS A 79 -3.86 -6.22 -5.02
CA LYS A 79 -2.44 -6.63 -5.14
C LYS A 79 -1.86 -6.28 -6.52
N ALA A 80 -2.58 -6.57 -7.62
CA ALA A 80 -2.14 -6.20 -8.96
C ALA A 80 -2.13 -4.67 -9.24
N LYS A 81 -3.00 -3.89 -8.58
CA LYS A 81 -2.98 -2.41 -8.64
C LYS A 81 -1.85 -1.82 -7.79
N LYS A 82 -1.50 -2.40 -6.64
CA LYS A 82 -0.34 -1.99 -5.84
C LYS A 82 0.98 -2.22 -6.58
N ASP A 83 1.07 -3.29 -7.38
CA ASP A 83 2.27 -3.59 -8.15
C ASP A 83 2.42 -2.71 -9.42
N LYS A 84 1.32 -2.31 -10.07
CA LYS A 84 1.37 -1.37 -11.23
C LYS A 84 1.45 0.12 -10.83
N ALA A 85 0.88 0.54 -9.69
CA ALA A 85 1.01 1.92 -9.20
C ALA A 85 2.41 2.24 -8.65
N LYS A 86 3.19 1.22 -8.29
CA LYS A 86 4.61 1.35 -7.92
C LYS A 86 5.54 1.72 -9.08
N GLN A 87 5.08 1.70 -10.34
CA GLN A 87 5.96 1.88 -11.50
C GLN A 87 5.98 3.26 -12.16
N LYS A 88 5.13 4.24 -11.81
CA LYS A 88 5.26 5.62 -12.33
C LYS A 88 4.71 6.72 -11.40
N LYS A 89 5.03 6.67 -10.10
CA LYS A 89 5.14 7.93 -9.33
C LYS A 89 6.63 8.19 -9.17
N VAL A 90 7.14 9.17 -9.90
CA VAL A 90 8.49 9.71 -9.67
C VAL A 90 8.58 9.99 -8.18
N SER A 91 9.49 9.31 -7.48
CA SER A 91 9.68 9.51 -6.04
C SER A 91 9.92 11.01 -5.80
N ILE A 92 9.36 11.57 -4.73
CA ILE A 92 9.63 12.98 -4.36
C ILE A 92 11.15 13.18 -4.27
N TRP A 93 11.87 12.16 -3.79
CA TRP A 93 13.32 12.16 -3.69
C TRP A 93 14.05 12.06 -5.04
N GLU A 94 13.47 11.40 -6.04
CA GLU A 94 14.01 11.44 -7.41
C GLU A 94 13.97 12.87 -7.98
N LYS A 95 12.90 13.63 -7.70
CA LYS A 95 12.81 15.04 -8.11
C LYS A 95 13.86 15.88 -7.39
N VAL A 96 14.00 15.70 -6.08
CA VAL A 96 14.99 16.42 -5.26
C VAL A 96 16.41 16.15 -5.75
N VAL A 97 16.76 14.88 -6.00
CA VAL A 97 18.09 14.48 -6.50
C VAL A 97 18.40 15.16 -7.83
N LYS A 98 17.43 15.21 -8.75
CA LYS A 98 17.59 15.91 -10.03
C LYS A 98 17.69 17.43 -9.86
N ALA A 99 16.80 18.04 -9.10
CA ALA A 99 16.75 19.49 -8.92
C ALA A 99 17.99 20.05 -8.21
N LYS A 100 18.57 19.27 -7.28
CA LYS A 100 19.76 19.66 -6.52
C LYS A 100 21.07 19.07 -7.06
N ASN A 101 21.02 18.41 -8.22
CA ASN A 101 22.18 17.75 -8.86
C ASN A 101 22.96 16.83 -7.90
N LEU A 102 22.23 16.00 -7.15
CA LEU A 102 22.81 15.06 -6.18
C LEU A 102 23.14 13.71 -6.85
N PRO A 103 24.04 12.89 -6.27
CA PRO A 103 24.32 11.56 -6.77
C PRO A 103 23.08 10.65 -6.76
N GLU A 104 22.78 10.01 -7.90
CA GLU A 104 21.65 9.07 -8.02
C GLU A 104 21.80 7.84 -7.12
N GLU A 105 23.03 7.52 -6.70
CA GLU A 105 23.32 6.43 -5.76
C GLU A 105 22.58 6.56 -4.43
N LEU A 106 22.22 7.79 -4.02
CA LEU A 106 21.45 8.05 -2.80
C LEU A 106 20.04 7.45 -2.86
N LEU A 107 19.52 7.18 -4.06
CA LEU A 107 18.21 6.56 -4.26
C LEU A 107 18.27 5.03 -4.22
N LYS A 108 19.46 4.43 -4.33
CA LYS A 108 19.63 2.98 -4.31
C LYS A 108 19.29 2.45 -2.93
N VAL A 109 18.41 1.46 -2.89
CA VAL A 109 18.03 0.75 -1.67
C VAL A 109 18.53 -0.69 -1.80
N PRO A 110 19.13 -1.29 -0.75
CA PRO A 110 19.53 -2.69 -0.77
C PRO A 110 18.37 -3.62 -1.12
N ASP A 111 18.62 -4.65 -1.92
CA ASP A 111 17.59 -5.58 -2.41
C ASP A 111 16.88 -6.33 -1.27
N ASP A 112 17.55 -6.50 -0.14
CA ASP A 112 17.05 -7.16 1.07
C ASP A 112 16.34 -6.21 2.05
N TYR A 113 16.26 -4.91 1.74
CA TYR A 113 15.64 -3.93 2.61
C TYR A 113 14.10 -4.09 2.64
N LYS A 114 13.59 -4.47 3.81
CA LYS A 114 12.14 -4.67 4.04
C LYS A 114 11.42 -3.46 4.64
N GLY A 115 12.11 -2.32 4.79
CA GLY A 115 11.55 -1.11 5.40
C GLY A 115 10.89 -0.16 4.40
N ASP A 116 10.56 1.04 4.87
CA ASP A 116 10.02 2.12 4.02
C ASP A 116 11.13 2.72 3.15
N ILE A 117 11.04 2.46 1.85
CA ILE A 117 11.97 2.95 0.81
C ILE A 117 12.05 4.48 0.82
N ASN A 118 10.93 5.19 0.97
CA ASN A 118 10.94 6.66 0.95
C ASN A 118 11.67 7.22 2.17
N LEU A 119 11.44 6.63 3.34
CA LEU A 119 12.13 7.03 4.57
C LEU A 119 13.63 6.73 4.49
N TYR A 120 14.00 5.61 3.86
CA TYR A 120 15.39 5.25 3.64
C TYR A 120 16.09 6.27 2.74
N GLN A 121 15.50 6.59 1.60
CA GLN A 121 16.01 7.60 0.66
C GLN A 121 16.09 8.98 1.32
N GLU A 122 15.06 9.40 2.06
CA GLU A 122 15.05 10.64 2.83
C GLU A 122 16.25 10.75 3.77
N LYS A 123 16.50 9.70 4.57
CA LYS A 123 17.63 9.66 5.51
C LYS A 123 18.97 9.71 4.80
N ASN A 124 19.13 8.98 3.70
CA ASN A 124 20.37 8.99 2.93
C ASN A 124 20.67 10.36 2.34
N ILE A 125 19.67 11.00 1.72
CA ILE A 125 19.80 12.31 1.10
C ILE A 125 20.11 13.38 2.15
N ILE A 126 19.35 13.43 3.25
CA ILE A 126 19.58 14.41 4.31
C ILE A 126 20.96 14.21 4.96
N SER A 127 21.38 12.96 5.17
CA SER A 127 22.72 12.66 5.70
C SER A 127 23.81 13.13 4.74
N TYR A 128 23.64 12.94 3.44
CA TYR A 128 24.58 13.39 2.42
C TYR A 128 24.68 14.93 2.40
N ILE A 129 23.56 15.63 2.41
CA ILE A 129 23.51 17.09 2.47
C ILE A 129 24.21 17.60 3.72
N TRP A 130 23.88 17.04 4.88
CA TRP A 130 24.54 17.41 6.13
C TRP A 130 26.05 17.19 6.09
N LYS A 131 26.55 16.09 5.52
CA LYS A 131 27.99 15.83 5.44
C LYS A 131 28.72 16.88 4.59
N ASN A 132 28.15 17.22 3.42
CA ASN A 132 28.76 18.11 2.45
C ASN A 132 28.51 19.61 2.68
N MET A 133 27.65 19.96 3.64
CA MET A 133 27.38 21.34 4.03
C MET A 133 28.60 22.01 4.69
N SER A 134 28.77 23.31 4.44
CA SER A 134 29.87 24.11 5.01
C SER A 134 29.76 24.20 6.54
N LEU A 135 30.88 24.51 7.21
CA LEU A 135 30.87 24.71 8.66
C LEU A 135 29.97 25.88 9.07
N GLU A 136 30.00 26.97 8.31
CA GLU A 136 29.17 28.16 8.55
C GLU A 136 27.68 27.84 8.52
N GLU A 137 27.22 27.12 7.49
CA GLU A 137 25.81 26.69 7.37
C GLU A 137 25.41 25.71 8.48
N LYS A 138 26.29 24.78 8.84
CA LYS A 138 26.05 23.84 9.96
C LYS A 138 25.89 24.59 11.28
N GLU A 139 26.73 25.59 11.53
CA GLU A 139 26.63 26.41 12.74
C GLU A 139 25.37 27.26 12.74
N LYS A 140 24.99 27.84 11.60
CA LYS A 140 23.73 28.56 11.44
C LYS A 140 22.54 27.68 11.80
N LEU A 141 22.43 26.49 11.21
CA LEU A 141 21.33 25.55 11.49
C LEU A 141 21.30 25.11 12.97
N LYS A 142 22.47 24.90 13.59
CA LYS A 142 22.54 24.59 15.03
C LYS A 142 22.01 25.74 15.88
N LYS A 143 22.40 26.98 15.58
CA LYS A 143 21.93 28.17 16.31
C LYS A 143 20.42 28.33 16.16
N GLU A 144 19.90 28.18 14.94
CA GLU A 144 18.46 28.22 14.67
C GLU A 144 17.71 27.12 15.42
N ALA A 145 18.23 25.89 15.43
CA ALA A 145 17.61 24.78 16.16
C ALA A 145 17.61 24.98 17.68
N ILE A 146 18.65 25.59 18.24
CA ILE A 146 18.71 25.93 19.67
C ILE A 146 17.70 27.03 20.00
N LEU A 147 17.55 28.05 19.14
CA LEU A 147 16.56 29.10 19.32
C LEU A 147 15.14 28.55 19.25
N GLU A 148 14.86 27.68 18.28
CA GLU A 148 13.56 27.03 18.15
C GLU A 148 13.26 26.15 19.36
N LEU A 149 14.23 25.41 19.88
CA LEU A 149 14.07 24.61 21.09
C LEU A 149 13.68 25.45 22.31
N ARG A 150 14.21 26.68 22.43
CA ARG A 150 13.88 27.60 23.54
C ARG A 150 12.44 28.11 23.48
N ASN A 151 11.79 28.02 22.32
CA ASN A 151 10.39 28.43 22.15
C ASN A 151 9.40 27.31 22.53
N TYR A 152 9.86 26.12 22.87
CA TYR A 152 9.00 25.06 23.40
C TYR A 152 8.67 25.34 24.87
N ASP A 153 7.40 25.20 25.23
CA ASP A 153 6.91 25.39 26.61
C ASP A 153 7.57 24.43 27.62
N PHE A 154 8.08 23.29 27.14
CA PHE A 154 8.78 22.29 27.94
C PHE A 154 10.09 21.88 27.26
N LEU A 155 11.18 21.89 28.03
CA LEU A 155 12.46 21.36 27.56
C LEU A 155 12.38 19.83 27.52
N PRO A 156 12.71 19.20 26.38
CA PRO A 156 12.72 17.75 26.27
C PRO A 156 13.88 17.13 27.05
N ASP A 157 13.67 15.93 27.57
CA ASP A 157 14.68 15.16 28.31
C ASP A 157 15.96 14.92 27.50
N ASP A 158 15.83 14.75 26.18
CA ASP A 158 16.94 14.63 25.25
C ASP A 158 17.03 15.84 24.30
N ILE A 159 17.63 16.91 24.82
CA ILE A 159 17.96 18.14 24.09
C ILE A 159 18.74 17.83 22.82
N LYS A 160 19.69 16.89 22.87
CA LYS A 160 20.60 16.62 21.75
C LYS A 160 19.87 15.93 20.60
N SER A 161 19.02 14.95 20.91
CA SER A 161 18.21 14.28 19.90
C SER A 161 17.15 15.21 19.32
N THR A 162 16.58 16.09 20.14
CA THR A 162 15.61 17.09 19.66
C THR A 162 16.26 18.09 18.71
N ILE A 163 17.44 18.63 19.05
CA ILE A 163 18.19 19.52 18.15
C ILE A 163 18.49 18.81 16.82
N LYS A 164 18.90 17.54 16.85
CA LYS A 164 19.12 16.77 15.62
C LYS A 164 17.84 16.64 14.79
N ALA A 165 16.70 16.40 15.42
CA ALA A 165 15.41 16.29 14.74
C ALA A 165 14.99 17.62 14.11
N ILE A 166 15.17 18.75 14.81
CA ILE A 166 14.90 20.08 14.26
C ILE A 166 15.79 20.36 13.05
N ILE A 167 17.10 20.12 13.15
CA ILE A 167 18.04 20.29 12.02
C ILE A 167 17.63 19.40 10.84
N TYR A 168 17.29 18.13 11.11
CA TYR A 168 16.83 17.20 10.09
C TYR A 168 15.61 17.72 9.35
N ASN A 169 14.60 18.22 10.08
CA ASN A 169 13.39 18.78 9.49
C ASN A 169 13.67 20.05 8.68
N LYS A 170 14.52 20.96 9.17
CA LYS A 170 14.91 22.16 8.40
C LYS A 170 15.56 21.82 7.07
N ILE A 171 16.47 20.83 7.06
CA ILE A 171 17.09 20.36 5.82
C ILE A 171 16.03 19.75 4.90
N LYS A 172 15.15 18.91 5.45
CA LYS A 172 14.04 18.30 4.69
C LYS A 172 13.16 19.35 4.03
N GLU A 173 12.69 20.35 4.78
CA GLU A 173 11.83 21.41 4.26
C GLU A 173 12.52 22.23 3.16
N SER A 174 13.80 22.57 3.35
CA SER A 174 14.62 23.23 2.32
C SER A 174 14.73 22.44 1.01
N LEU A 175 14.73 21.10 1.11
CA LEU A 175 14.75 20.22 -0.07
C LEU A 175 13.38 20.07 -0.74
N LEU A 176 12.29 20.12 0.03
CA LEU A 176 10.93 19.89 -0.47
C LEU A 176 10.23 21.16 -0.97
N ASN A 177 10.72 22.35 -0.62
CA ASN A 177 10.23 23.63 -1.13
C ASN A 177 10.83 24.02 -2.51
N VAL A 178 11.27 23.02 -3.29
CA VAL A 178 11.87 23.16 -4.64
C VAL A 178 10.94 22.57 -5.68
#